data_AF-A0A9D7N8W4-F1
#
_entry.id   AF-A0A9D7N8W4-F1
#
_cell.length_a   1.000
_cell.length_b   1.000
_cell.length_c   1.000
_cell.angle_alpha   90.00
_cell.angle_beta   90.00
_cell.angle_gamma   90.00
#
_symmetry.space_group_name_H-M   'P 1'
#
loop_
_entity.id
_entity.type
_entity.pdbx_description
1 polymer ?
#
loop_
_entity_poly.entity_id
_entity_poly.type
_entity_poly.pdbx_seq_one_letter_code
_entity_poly.pdbx_strand_id
1 'polypeptide(L)'
;MALTLAGATPNAPVSLLVAGGPASPLALGSCVLQVALPFLSVPIGTTNGSGGLVANLAIPSGPENVGVALVAQALIASAGGPLFGVAELTNGLELALGF
;
A
#
# COMPACT_ATOMS: atom_id res chain seq x y z
N MET A 1 14.04 0.29 1.72
CA MET A 1 13.18 1.43 1.34
C MET A 1 12.24 1.72 2.51
N ALA A 2 11.87 2.97 2.77
CA ALA A 2 10.92 3.31 3.83
C ALA A 2 9.61 3.81 3.22
N LEU A 3 8.48 3.28 3.69
CA LEU A 3 7.14 3.82 3.45
C LEU A 3 6.79 4.75 4.61
N THR A 4 6.39 5.97 4.31
CA THR A 4 5.94 6.94 5.29
C THR A 4 4.48 7.29 5.02
N LEU A 5 3.60 7.02 5.99
CA LEU A 5 2.23 7.54 6.03
C LEU A 5 2.17 8.73 6.98
N ALA A 6 1.41 9.74 6.59
CA ALA A 6 1.05 10.89 7.40
C ALA A 6 -0.41 11.28 7.14
N GLY A 7 -1.09 11.79 8.16
CA GLY A 7 -2.49 12.23 8.05
C GLY A 7 -3.51 11.09 7.91
N ALA A 8 -3.12 9.85 8.21
CA ALA A 8 -4.05 8.73 8.27
C ALA A 8 -4.87 8.76 9.58
N THR A 9 -5.86 7.88 9.68
CA THR A 9 -6.62 7.71 10.93
C THR A 9 -5.67 7.33 12.08
N PRO A 10 -5.72 7.98 13.26
CA PRO A 10 -4.89 7.63 14.42
C PRO A 10 -5.16 6.22 14.97
N ASN A 11 -4.13 5.54 15.46
CA ASN A 11 -4.21 4.19 16.05
C ASN A 11 -4.90 3.14 15.16
N ALA A 12 -4.78 3.29 13.84
CA ALA A 12 -5.41 2.43 12.85
C ALA A 12 -4.46 1.34 12.36
N PRO A 13 -4.90 0.08 12.25
CA PRO A 13 -4.16 -0.98 11.54
C PRO A 13 -3.92 -0.61 10.07
N VAL A 14 -2.72 -0.90 9.57
CA VAL A 14 -2.32 -0.64 8.18
C VAL A 14 -1.73 -1.89 7.54
N SER A 15 -2.23 -2.20 6.35
CA SER A 15 -1.67 -3.22 5.46
C SER A 15 -1.14 -2.56 4.19
N LEU A 16 0.03 -2.97 3.74
CA LEU A 16 0.58 -2.61 2.45
C LEU A 16 0.15 -3.65 1.41
N LEU A 17 -0.57 -3.19 0.40
CA LEU A 17 -0.92 -3.94 -0.79
C LEU A 17 0.23 -3.76 -1.79
N VAL A 18 0.81 -4.86 -2.25
CA VAL A 18 1.90 -4.89 -3.23
C VAL A 18 1.47 -5.78 -4.38
N ALA A 19 1.49 -5.25 -5.59
CA ALA A 19 1.17 -5.99 -6.80
C ALA A 19 2.37 -5.97 -7.76
N GLY A 20 2.68 -7.11 -8.39
CA GLY A 20 3.68 -7.22 -9.44
C GLY A 20 3.05 -6.99 -10.81
N GLY A 21 3.68 -6.16 -11.62
CA GLY A 21 3.20 -5.77 -12.95
C GLY A 21 2.57 -4.36 -12.98
N PRO A 22 2.15 -3.92 -14.17
CA PRO A 22 1.59 -2.59 -14.37
C PRO A 22 0.26 -2.43 -13.63
N ALA A 23 0.06 -1.24 -13.04
CA ALA A 23 -1.17 -0.93 -12.30
C ALA A 23 -2.41 -0.96 -13.20
N SER A 24 -3.43 -1.73 -12.82
CA SER A 24 -4.77 -1.63 -13.39
C SER A 24 -5.74 -1.07 -12.35
N PRO A 25 -6.39 0.07 -12.60
CA PRO A 25 -7.30 0.66 -11.63
C PRO A 25 -8.62 -0.12 -11.56
N LEU A 26 -9.00 -0.54 -10.36
CA LEU A 26 -10.29 -1.14 -10.05
C LEU A 26 -11.06 -0.23 -9.08
N ALA A 27 -12.24 0.24 -9.49
CA ALA A 27 -13.12 1.01 -8.61
C ALA A 27 -13.73 0.11 -7.52
N LEU A 28 -13.59 0.54 -6.26
CA LEU A 28 -14.08 -0.12 -5.05
C LEU A 28 -14.79 0.91 -4.17
N GLY A 29 -16.11 1.02 -4.33
CA GLY A 29 -16.87 2.10 -3.71
C GLY A 29 -16.39 3.47 -4.21
N SER A 30 -15.97 4.34 -3.30
CA SER A 30 -15.35 5.63 -3.63
C SER A 30 -13.81 5.58 -3.67
N CYS A 31 -13.20 4.40 -3.53
CA CYS A 31 -11.76 4.20 -3.64
C CYS A 31 -11.38 3.56 -4.98
N VAL A 32 -10.10 3.68 -5.34
CA VAL A 32 -9.51 2.96 -6.48
C VAL A 32 -8.41 2.05 -5.96
N LEU A 33 -8.54 0.75 -6.17
CA LEU A 33 -7.49 -0.23 -5.90
C LEU A 33 -6.66 -0.43 -7.16
N GLN A 34 -5.34 -0.36 -7.04
CA GLN A 34 -4.46 -0.73 -8.15
C GLN A 34 -4.20 -2.24 -8.08
N VAL A 35 -4.77 -2.98 -9.03
CA VAL A 35 -4.63 -4.44 -9.12
C VAL A 35 -3.61 -4.81 -10.18
N ALA A 36 -2.77 -5.79 -9.85
CA ALA A 36 -1.90 -6.52 -10.77
C ALA A 36 -1.62 -7.90 -10.15
N LEU A 37 -1.03 -8.83 -10.92
CA LEU A 37 -0.69 -10.17 -10.44
C LEU A 37 0.80 -10.44 -10.65
N PRO A 38 1.52 -10.95 -9.63
CA PRO A 38 1.01 -11.42 -8.33
C PRO A 38 0.60 -10.30 -7.36
N PHE A 39 -0.37 -10.55 -6.48
CA PHE A 39 -0.84 -9.59 -5.47
C PHE A 39 -0.55 -10.10 -4.05
N LEU A 40 -0.07 -9.22 -3.18
CA LEU A 40 0.29 -9.51 -1.81
C LEU A 40 -0.26 -8.43 -0.88
N SER A 41 -0.79 -8.82 0.28
CA SER A 41 -1.15 -7.91 1.37
C SER A 41 -0.24 -8.20 2.56
N VAL A 42 0.56 -7.23 2.96
CA VAL A 42 1.52 -7.33 4.07
C VAL A 42 1.06 -6.41 5.21
N PRO A 43 0.71 -6.93 6.40
CA PRO A 43 0.45 -6.08 7.56
C PRO A 43 1.76 -5.37 7.96
N ILE A 44 1.75 -4.04 8.03
CA ILE A 44 2.95 -3.23 8.30
C ILE A 44 2.93 -2.53 9.66
N GLY A 45 1.80 -2.61 10.38
CA GLY A 45 1.69 -2.14 11.76
C GLY A 45 0.44 -1.30 11.98
N THR A 46 0.50 -0.40 12.96
CA THR A 46 -0.57 0.52 13.33
C THR A 46 -0.04 1.95 13.29
N THR A 47 -0.85 2.91 12.82
CA THR A 47 -0.51 4.32 12.93
C THR A 47 -0.39 4.77 14.38
N ASN A 48 0.43 5.78 14.64
CA ASN A 48 0.55 6.40 15.95
C ASN A 48 -0.66 7.33 16.24
N GLY A 49 -0.65 7.97 17.42
CA GLY A 49 -1.71 8.90 17.84
C GLY A 49 -1.87 10.16 16.97
N SER A 50 -0.91 10.46 16.09
CA SER A 50 -1.00 11.56 15.11
C SER A 50 -1.29 11.07 13.69
N GLY A 51 -1.62 9.79 13.48
CA GLY A 51 -1.92 9.24 12.17
C GLY A 51 -0.70 8.99 11.28
N GLY A 52 0.49 8.91 11.89
CA GLY A 52 1.76 8.63 11.21
C GLY A 52 2.18 7.17 11.33
N LEU A 53 2.84 6.64 10.30
CA LEU A 53 3.49 5.34 10.32
C LEU A 53 4.73 5.38 9.43
N VAL A 54 5.84 4.83 9.93
CA VAL A 54 7.05 4.59 9.11
C VAL A 54 7.31 3.10 9.14
N ALA A 55 7.29 2.47 7.95
CA ALA A 55 7.55 1.05 7.78
C ALA A 55 8.74 0.83 6.86
N ASN A 56 9.72 0.06 7.31
CA ASN A 56 10.87 -0.32 6.49
C ASN A 56 10.54 -1.57 5.70
N LEU A 57 10.64 -1.46 4.38
CA LEU A 57 10.42 -2.55 3.45
C LEU A 57 11.78 -3.03 2.93
N ALA A 58 12.08 -4.29 3.22
CA ALA A 58 13.19 -5.02 2.64
C ALA A 58 12.75 -5.54 1.27
N ILE A 59 13.29 -4.95 0.21
CA ILE A 59 13.11 -5.46 -1.15
C ILE A 59 14.28 -6.41 -1.40
N PRO A 60 14.03 -7.70 -1.70
CA PRO A 60 15.10 -8.64 -1.99
C PRO A 60 15.97 -8.16 -3.15
N SER A 61 17.28 -8.06 -2.93
CA SER A 61 18.23 -7.75 -3.98
C SER A 61 18.57 -9.02 -4.74
N GLY A 62 17.95 -9.22 -5.89
CA GLY A 62 18.20 -10.33 -6.80
C GLY A 62 18.10 -9.87 -8.25
N PRO A 63 18.89 -10.43 -9.17
CA PRO A 63 18.83 -10.08 -10.59
C PRO A 63 17.45 -10.29 -11.22
N GLU A 64 16.66 -11.23 -10.67
CA GLU A 64 15.28 -11.51 -11.07
C GLU A 64 14.31 -10.36 -10.81
N ASN A 65 14.66 -9.42 -9.93
CA ASN A 65 13.82 -8.28 -9.58
C ASN A 65 14.10 -7.04 -10.45
N VAL A 66 15.13 -7.06 -11.30
CA VAL A 66 15.48 -5.90 -12.14
C VAL A 66 14.46 -5.73 -13.27
N GLY A 67 13.95 -4.50 -13.45
CA GLY A 67 12.93 -4.16 -14.43
C GLY A 67 11.51 -4.55 -14.04
N VAL A 68 11.30 -5.14 -12.86
CA VAL A 68 9.97 -5.50 -12.38
C VAL A 68 9.24 -4.23 -11.91
N ALA A 69 8.07 -3.97 -12.49
CA ALA A 69 7.14 -2.96 -11.98
C ALA A 69 6.44 -3.52 -10.74
N LEU A 70 6.47 -2.76 -9.65
CA LEU A 70 5.72 -3.02 -8.44
C LEU A 70 4.76 -1.86 -8.18
N VAL A 71 3.54 -2.18 -7.81
CA VAL A 71 2.55 -1.19 -7.39
C VAL A 71 2.29 -1.37 -5.91
N ALA A 72 2.53 -0.32 -5.12
CA ALA A 72 2.34 -0.33 -3.68
C ALA A 72 1.21 0.62 -3.28
N GLN A 73 0.29 0.17 -2.44
CA GLN A 73 -0.86 0.96 -1.97
C GLN A 73 -1.17 0.59 -0.52
N ALA A 74 -1.36 1.56 0.38
CA ALA A 74 -1.70 1.26 1.75
C ALA A 74 -3.22 1.20 1.95
N LEU A 75 -3.65 0.15 2.66
CA LEU A 75 -5.00 -0.03 3.18
C LEU A 75 -4.97 0.28 4.67
N ILE A 76 -5.78 1.23 5.09
CA ILE A 76 -5.88 1.69 6.48
C ILE A 76 -7.26 1.30 7.00
N ALA A 77 -7.32 0.51 8.08
CA ALA A 77 -8.59 0.19 8.72
C ALA A 77 -9.09 1.41 9.51
N SER A 78 -10.18 2.02 9.05
CA SER A 78 -10.72 3.26 9.60
C SER A 78 -12.24 3.20 9.66
N ALA A 79 -12.80 3.40 10.86
CA ALA A 79 -14.23 3.45 11.05
C ALA A 79 -14.82 4.69 10.35
N GLY A 80 -15.78 4.46 9.45
CA GLY A 80 -16.36 5.52 8.62
C GLY A 80 -15.55 5.84 7.36
N GLY A 81 -14.51 5.06 7.04
CA GLY A 81 -13.68 5.27 5.87
C GLY A 81 -14.42 5.04 4.53
N PRO A 82 -13.93 5.62 3.42
CA PRO A 82 -14.57 5.56 2.10
C PRO A 82 -14.71 4.15 1.51
N LEU A 83 -13.86 3.21 1.93
CA LEU A 83 -13.94 1.81 1.51
C LEU A 83 -14.94 1.07 2.38
N PHE A 84 -16.18 1.00 1.90
CA PHE A 84 -17.30 0.29 2.55
C PHE A 84 -17.57 0.70 4.01
N GLY A 85 -17.17 1.92 4.42
CA GLY A 85 -17.36 2.39 5.80
C GLY A 85 -16.36 1.85 6.82
N VAL A 86 -15.36 1.06 6.40
CA VAL A 86 -14.47 0.32 7.31
C VAL A 86 -12.98 0.52 7.04
N ALA A 87 -12.63 1.15 5.91
CA ALA A 87 -11.25 1.35 5.54
C ALA A 87 -11.05 2.54 4.59
N GLU A 88 -9.80 2.89 4.37
CA GLU A 88 -9.37 3.87 3.38
C GLU A 88 -8.20 3.30 2.57
N LEU A 89 -8.09 3.74 1.32
CA LEU A 89 -7.00 3.37 0.43
C LEU A 89 -6.21 4.63 0.06
N THR A 90 -4.88 4.57 0.15
CA THR A 90 -4.02 5.63 -0.37
C THR A 90 -4.00 5.62 -1.89
N ASN A 91 -3.37 6.60 -2.52
CA ASN A 91 -2.98 6.45 -3.93
C ASN A 91 -1.99 5.28 -4.08
N GLY A 92 -2.01 4.63 -5.24
CA GLY A 92 -1.01 3.65 -5.62
C GLY A 92 0.28 4.32 -6.11
N LEU A 93 1.41 3.74 -5.74
CA LEU A 93 2.74 4.14 -6.17
C LEU A 93 3.33 3.03 -7.04
N GLU A 94 3.66 3.34 -8.29
CA GLU A 94 4.38 2.42 -9.17
C GLU A 94 5.89 2.63 -9.06
N LEU A 95 6.61 1.54 -8.89
CA LEU A 95 8.04 1.47 -8.63
C LEU A 95 8.66 0.51 -9.63
N ALA A 96 9.63 0.96 -10.41
CA ALA A 96 10.51 0.05 -11.15
C ALA A 96 11.66 -0.39 -10.23
N LEU A 97 11.83 -1.69 -10.06
CA LEU A 97 12.94 -2.25 -9.28
C LEU A 97 14.21 -2.37 -10.13
N GLY A 98 15.37 -2.02 -9.55
CA GLY A 98 16.67 -2.10 -10.22
C GLY A 98 16.99 -0.93 -11.15
N PHE A 99 18.22 -0.91 -11.66
CA PHE A 99 18.74 -0.01 -12.68
C PHE A 99 19.61 -0.80 -13.67
#